data_AF-A0A2S1TZD7-F1
#
_entry.id   AF-A0A2S1TZD7-F1
#
_cell.length_a   1.000
_cell.length_b   1.000
_cell.length_c   1.000
_cell.angle_alpha   90.00
_cell.angle_beta   90.00
_cell.angle_gamma   90.00
#
_symmetry.space_group_name_H-M   'P 1'
#
loop_
_entity.id
_entity.type
_entity.pdbx_description
1 polymer ?
#
loop_
_entity_poly.entity_id
_entity_poly.type
_entity_poly.pdbx_seq_one_letter_code
_entity_poly.pdbx_strand_id
1 'polypeptide(L)'
;LDERWQPGSNDHDGSHYSGMMDWWPEVRDYAKSKGVELVAWVHKDDVNTPEKQERRFKEWSQEGIVGIKVDFFYNESQDTLQLHQDIYKDAAKYHLLVNVHGSNPPSGEIRTYPNVLAREAIRGQEAGGITANQYTILPFTRGAIGTADITEELRSKDSNKTTMGFQIALSTLFENGIHSLGSALEVYYENAEGFSYYKNFPGRWDEMKLIDGEVGKYYNLARKTRDRWYAAGISVDARDMKWKPTFLDADKEYTATIYKERGNDRQSLEMITQENITSSTELNIHIMNGGGYAIKFTPQN
;
A
#
# COMPACT_ATOMS: atom_id res chain seq x y z
N LEU A 1 -14.32 3.76 -0.99
CA LEU A 1 -15.10 4.98 -1.27
C LEU A 1 -14.32 6.13 -0.68
N ASP A 2 -13.79 7.02 -1.50
CA ASP A 2 -13.02 8.17 -1.00
C ASP A 2 -13.94 9.36 -0.67
N GLU A 3 -13.39 10.55 -0.42
CA GLU A 3 -14.11 11.77 -0.05
C GLU A 3 -15.39 11.97 -0.89
N ARG A 4 -16.47 12.45 -0.24
CA ARG A 4 -17.78 12.79 -0.84
C ARG A 4 -18.70 11.62 -1.23
N TRP A 5 -18.47 10.44 -0.68
CA TRP A 5 -19.39 9.31 -0.85
C TRP A 5 -20.71 9.47 -0.08
N GLN A 6 -20.72 10.29 0.98
CA GLN A 6 -21.93 10.70 1.72
C GLN A 6 -22.36 12.12 1.30
N PRO A 7 -23.65 12.48 1.46
CA PRO A 7 -24.09 13.85 1.22
C PRO A 7 -23.56 14.79 2.30
N GLY A 8 -23.38 16.06 1.93
CA GLY A 8 -22.94 17.09 2.87
C GLY A 8 -23.90 17.24 4.05
N SER A 9 -23.35 17.43 5.25
CA SER A 9 -24.14 17.55 6.47
C SER A 9 -24.77 18.93 6.62
N ASN A 10 -25.98 18.96 7.18
CA ASN A 10 -26.65 20.16 7.67
C ASN A 10 -26.96 20.07 9.18
N ASP A 11 -26.28 19.17 9.91
CA ASP A 11 -26.64 18.82 11.29
C ASP A 11 -26.23 19.89 12.32
N HIS A 12 -25.58 20.97 11.88
CA HIS A 12 -25.05 22.09 12.69
C HIS A 12 -24.11 21.68 13.84
N ASP A 13 -23.65 20.42 13.87
CA ASP A 13 -22.79 19.83 14.91
C ASP A 13 -21.30 19.78 14.50
N GLY A 14 -20.94 20.48 13.42
CA GLY A 14 -19.60 20.50 12.84
C GLY A 14 -19.24 19.27 12.01
N SER A 15 -20.17 18.34 11.79
CA SER A 15 -19.98 17.26 10.81
C SER A 15 -19.90 17.81 9.38
N HIS A 16 -19.15 17.15 8.51
CA HIS A 16 -19.06 17.47 7.09
C HIS A 16 -20.06 16.67 6.27
N TYR A 17 -20.38 15.46 6.69
CA TYR A 17 -21.26 14.55 5.95
C TYR A 17 -22.30 13.89 6.85
N SER A 18 -23.49 13.56 6.36
CA SER A 18 -24.47 12.78 7.12
C SER A 18 -25.38 11.94 6.22
N GLY A 19 -25.86 10.80 6.73
CA GLY A 19 -26.73 9.87 5.99
C GLY A 19 -26.02 9.14 4.84
N MET A 20 -26.81 8.51 3.97
CA MET A 20 -26.35 7.78 2.79
C MET A 20 -26.93 8.40 1.53
N MET A 21 -26.20 8.31 0.42
CA MET A 21 -26.74 8.67 -0.89
C MET A 21 -27.82 7.68 -1.33
N ASP A 22 -28.79 8.13 -2.13
CA ASP A 22 -29.89 7.28 -2.62
C ASP A 22 -29.40 6.05 -3.42
N TRP A 23 -28.23 6.14 -4.05
CA TRP A 23 -27.60 5.03 -4.80
C TRP A 23 -26.87 4.02 -3.90
N TRP A 24 -26.71 4.30 -2.61
CA TRP A 24 -25.93 3.46 -1.69
C TRP A 24 -26.39 1.99 -1.66
N PRO A 25 -27.69 1.67 -1.57
CA PRO A 25 -28.13 0.27 -1.53
C PRO A 25 -27.70 -0.53 -2.76
N GLU A 26 -27.74 0.08 -3.95
CA GLU A 26 -27.32 -0.57 -5.20
C GLU A 26 -25.82 -0.90 -5.18
N VAL A 27 -24.98 0.06 -4.77
CA VAL A 27 -23.52 -0.15 -4.67
C VAL A 27 -23.18 -1.22 -3.64
N ARG A 28 -23.79 -1.16 -2.46
CA ARG A 28 -23.60 -2.14 -1.37
C ARG A 28 -23.98 -3.55 -1.83
N ASP A 29 -25.16 -3.71 -2.40
CA ASP A 29 -25.68 -5.02 -2.79
C ASP A 29 -24.90 -5.60 -3.97
N TYR A 30 -24.47 -4.75 -4.92
CA TYR A 30 -23.62 -5.18 -6.03
C TYR A 30 -22.23 -5.60 -5.55
N ALA A 31 -21.57 -4.84 -4.68
CA ALA A 31 -20.28 -5.19 -4.10
C ALA A 31 -20.35 -6.54 -3.37
N LYS A 32 -21.40 -6.74 -2.55
CA LYS A 32 -21.67 -8.02 -1.89
C LYS A 32 -21.84 -9.17 -2.88
N SER A 33 -22.55 -8.96 -3.99
CA SER A 33 -22.72 -9.99 -5.04
C SER A 33 -21.40 -10.40 -5.71
N LYS A 34 -20.37 -9.54 -5.64
CA LYS A 34 -19.03 -9.77 -6.19
C LYS A 34 -18.01 -10.23 -5.14
N GLY A 35 -18.42 -10.35 -3.88
CA GLY A 35 -17.49 -10.63 -2.78
C GLY A 35 -16.48 -9.51 -2.54
N VAL A 36 -16.87 -8.26 -2.84
CA VAL A 36 -16.06 -7.06 -2.61
C VAL A 36 -16.55 -6.38 -1.35
N GLU A 37 -15.64 -6.12 -0.43
CA GLU A 37 -15.90 -5.37 0.79
C GLU A 37 -15.62 -3.88 0.58
N LEU A 38 -16.31 -3.01 1.33
CA LEU A 38 -16.26 -1.57 1.15
C LEU A 38 -15.59 -0.89 2.36
N VAL A 39 -14.56 -0.09 2.09
CA VAL A 39 -13.91 0.81 3.05
C VAL A 39 -14.31 2.25 2.69
N ALA A 40 -14.65 3.04 3.70
CA ALA A 40 -15.19 4.39 3.53
C ALA A 40 -14.24 5.46 4.06
N TRP A 41 -13.99 6.51 3.29
CA TRP A 41 -13.28 7.69 3.76
C TRP A 41 -14.15 8.48 4.75
N VAL A 42 -13.51 9.07 5.77
CA VAL A 42 -14.17 9.78 6.87
C VAL A 42 -13.36 11.02 7.28
N HIS A 43 -14.00 12.18 7.34
CA HIS A 43 -13.37 13.36 7.93
C HIS A 43 -13.25 13.19 9.45
N LYS A 44 -12.14 13.56 10.09
CA LYS A 44 -12.00 13.45 11.56
C LYS A 44 -13.17 14.09 12.33
N ASP A 45 -13.74 15.18 11.84
CA ASP A 45 -14.80 15.94 12.50
C ASP A 45 -16.15 15.24 12.50
N ASP A 46 -16.33 14.27 11.61
CA ASP A 46 -17.49 13.40 11.61
C ASP A 46 -17.42 12.37 12.73
N VAL A 47 -16.25 12.16 13.34
CA VAL A 47 -15.97 11.12 14.34
C VAL A 47 -15.14 11.66 15.52
N ASN A 48 -15.20 12.98 15.77
CA ASN A 48 -14.38 13.66 16.78
C ASN A 48 -14.96 13.66 18.21
N THR A 49 -16.16 13.10 18.40
CA THR A 49 -16.75 12.89 19.73
C THR A 49 -17.22 11.45 19.90
N PRO A 50 -17.31 10.94 21.14
CA PRO A 50 -17.80 9.58 21.41
C PRO A 50 -19.20 9.31 20.83
N GLU A 51 -20.11 10.29 20.89
CA GLU A 51 -21.48 10.13 20.40
C GLU A 51 -21.52 10.00 18.87
N LYS A 52 -20.67 10.77 18.18
CA LYS A 52 -20.53 10.69 16.73
C LYS A 52 -19.93 9.35 16.31
N GLN A 53 -18.88 8.89 16.98
CA GLN A 53 -18.25 7.59 16.74
C GLN A 53 -19.23 6.45 16.93
N GLU A 54 -19.91 6.39 18.07
CA GLU A 54 -20.89 5.36 18.40
C GLU A 54 -22.01 5.30 17.34
N ARG A 55 -22.58 6.44 16.98
CA ARG A 55 -23.65 6.51 15.97
C ARG A 55 -23.17 6.05 14.60
N ARG A 56 -22.07 6.62 14.10
CA ARG A 56 -21.61 6.41 12.73
C ARG A 56 -21.00 5.04 12.53
N PHE A 57 -20.15 4.57 13.45
CA PHE A 57 -19.53 3.26 13.32
C PHE A 57 -20.59 2.16 13.37
N LYS A 58 -21.63 2.30 14.19
CA LYS A 58 -22.79 1.41 14.19
C LYS A 58 -23.54 1.43 12.86
N GLU A 59 -23.92 2.61 12.37
CA GLU A 59 -24.62 2.78 11.10
C GLU A 59 -23.83 2.17 9.93
N TRP A 60 -22.56 2.52 9.80
CA TRP A 60 -21.68 2.04 8.72
C TRP A 60 -21.46 0.53 8.77
N SER A 61 -21.22 -0.02 9.96
CA SER A 61 -21.07 -1.47 10.14
C SER A 61 -22.36 -2.23 9.77
N GLN A 62 -23.54 -1.70 10.16
CA GLN A 62 -24.84 -2.26 9.76
C GLN A 62 -25.09 -2.18 8.25
N GLU A 63 -24.57 -1.15 7.61
CA GLU A 63 -24.60 -0.96 6.15
C GLU A 63 -23.54 -1.77 5.39
N GLY A 64 -22.74 -2.58 6.09
CA GLY A 64 -21.77 -3.50 5.49
C GLY A 64 -20.43 -2.86 5.12
N ILE A 65 -20.14 -1.65 5.63
CA ILE A 65 -18.79 -1.07 5.57
C ILE A 65 -17.89 -1.84 6.54
N VAL A 66 -16.72 -2.27 6.07
CA VAL A 66 -15.79 -3.10 6.86
C VAL A 66 -14.59 -2.31 7.40
N GLY A 67 -14.47 -1.05 7.03
CA GLY A 67 -13.38 -0.20 7.50
C GLY A 67 -13.52 1.25 7.11
N ILE A 68 -12.69 2.08 7.72
CA ILE A 68 -12.63 3.52 7.51
C ILE A 68 -11.23 3.98 7.10
N LYS A 69 -11.17 4.97 6.20
CA LYS A 69 -9.99 5.78 5.93
C LYS A 69 -10.21 7.15 6.56
N VAL A 70 -9.73 7.35 7.79
CA VAL A 70 -9.97 8.59 8.54
C VAL A 70 -8.87 9.60 8.27
N ASP A 71 -9.22 10.87 8.11
CA ASP A 71 -8.31 11.87 7.53
C ASP A 71 -8.32 13.23 8.29
N PHE A 72 -7.33 14.06 7.96
CA PHE A 72 -7.22 15.49 8.28
C PHE A 72 -6.99 15.85 9.76
N PHE A 73 -6.01 15.22 10.42
CA PHE A 73 -5.69 15.49 11.83
C PHE A 73 -4.84 16.74 12.09
N TYR A 74 -4.20 17.32 11.07
CA TYR A 74 -3.52 18.63 11.03
C TYR A 74 -2.43 18.95 12.10
N ASN A 75 -2.31 18.20 13.20
CA ASN A 75 -1.35 18.42 14.28
C ASN A 75 -1.15 17.16 15.15
N GLU A 76 -0.17 17.20 16.06
CA GLU A 76 0.18 16.10 16.98
C GLU A 76 -0.05 16.47 18.45
N SER A 77 -1.02 17.34 18.73
CA SER A 77 -1.37 17.67 20.12
C SER A 77 -1.86 16.44 20.89
N GLN A 78 -1.81 16.51 22.22
CA GLN A 78 -2.28 15.42 23.08
C GLN A 78 -3.74 15.04 22.78
N ASP A 79 -4.62 16.02 22.55
CA ASP A 79 -6.02 15.79 22.21
C ASP A 79 -6.17 15.07 20.87
N THR A 80 -5.37 15.46 19.86
CA THR A 80 -5.37 14.79 18.56
C THR A 80 -4.87 13.35 18.66
N LEU A 81 -3.81 13.10 19.43
CA LEU A 81 -3.30 11.75 19.65
C LEU A 81 -4.26 10.88 20.47
N GLN A 82 -5.00 11.49 21.40
CA GLN A 82 -6.08 10.81 22.13
C GLN A 82 -7.22 10.45 21.19
N LEU A 83 -7.65 11.38 20.33
CA LEU A 83 -8.69 11.12 19.33
C LEU A 83 -8.34 9.96 18.40
N HIS A 84 -7.08 9.86 17.93
CA HIS A 84 -6.63 8.71 17.15
C HIS A 84 -6.88 7.38 17.90
N GLN A 85 -6.47 7.30 19.17
CA GLN A 85 -6.65 6.09 19.97
C GLN A 85 -8.12 5.76 20.22
N ASP A 86 -8.94 6.78 20.46
CA ASP A 86 -10.38 6.63 20.65
C ASP A 86 -11.03 6.10 19.37
N ILE A 87 -10.67 6.65 18.19
CA ILE A 87 -11.10 6.12 16.88
C ILE A 87 -10.72 4.65 16.73
N TYR A 88 -9.47 4.28 17.01
CA TYR A 88 -9.01 2.90 16.81
C TYR A 88 -9.78 1.91 17.69
N LYS A 89 -9.94 2.26 18.96
CA LYS A 89 -10.65 1.46 19.96
C LYS A 89 -12.13 1.32 19.63
N ASP A 90 -12.79 2.42 19.23
CA ASP A 90 -14.22 2.42 18.99
C ASP A 90 -14.57 1.78 17.65
N ALA A 91 -13.75 1.99 16.61
CA ALA A 91 -13.87 1.26 15.34
C ALA A 91 -13.76 -0.26 15.55
N ALA A 92 -12.87 -0.71 16.44
CA ALA A 92 -12.71 -2.14 16.74
C ALA A 92 -13.97 -2.78 17.34
N LYS A 93 -14.76 -2.06 18.14
CA LYS A 93 -16.04 -2.55 18.71
C LYS A 93 -17.05 -2.92 17.61
N TYR A 94 -16.95 -2.28 16.45
CA TYR A 94 -17.82 -2.46 15.30
C TYR A 94 -17.17 -3.27 14.18
N HIS A 95 -16.04 -3.92 14.46
CA HIS A 95 -15.27 -4.71 13.50
C HIS A 95 -14.81 -3.91 12.28
N LEU A 96 -14.55 -2.61 12.45
CA LEU A 96 -14.05 -1.74 11.41
C LEU A 96 -12.51 -1.70 11.40
N LEU A 97 -11.94 -1.96 10.22
CA LEU A 97 -10.53 -1.70 9.92
C LEU A 97 -10.28 -0.19 9.83
N VAL A 98 -9.05 0.25 10.06
CA VAL A 98 -8.67 1.66 10.03
C VAL A 98 -7.42 1.88 9.18
N ASN A 99 -7.51 2.82 8.25
CA ASN A 99 -6.41 3.47 7.56
C ASN A 99 -6.39 4.96 7.95
N VAL A 100 -5.24 5.50 8.32
CA VAL A 100 -5.13 6.83 8.93
C VAL A 100 -4.35 7.79 8.03
N HIS A 101 -5.03 8.80 7.50
CA HIS A 101 -4.47 9.83 6.62
C HIS A 101 -4.38 11.19 7.33
N GLY A 102 -3.63 12.14 6.75
CA GLY A 102 -3.50 13.50 7.28
C GLY A 102 -2.99 13.55 8.72
N SER A 103 -2.08 12.63 9.07
CA SER A 103 -1.79 12.25 10.47
C SER A 103 -0.29 12.27 10.83
N ASN A 104 -0.02 12.11 12.13
CA ASN A 104 1.33 11.94 12.69
C ASN A 104 2.01 10.66 12.17
N PRO A 105 3.36 10.53 12.18
CA PRO A 105 4.05 9.28 11.88
C PRO A 105 3.63 8.13 12.82
N PRO A 106 3.72 6.85 12.38
CA PRO A 106 3.35 5.71 13.22
C PRO A 106 4.30 5.60 14.42
N SER A 107 3.76 5.10 15.53
CA SER A 107 4.47 4.97 16.80
C SER A 107 4.23 3.62 17.50
N GLY A 108 3.69 2.65 16.76
CA GLY A 108 3.44 1.28 17.24
C GLY A 108 1.96 0.98 17.50
N GLU A 109 1.06 1.85 17.08
CA GLU A 109 -0.39 1.68 17.21
C GLU A 109 -0.90 0.37 16.60
N ILE A 110 -0.29 -0.13 15.53
CA ILE A 110 -0.65 -1.40 14.88
C ILE A 110 -0.50 -2.61 15.84
N ARG A 111 0.41 -2.51 16.83
CA ARG A 111 0.60 -3.55 17.85
C ARG A 111 -0.51 -3.51 18.90
N THR A 112 -0.93 -2.31 19.29
CA THR A 112 -1.97 -2.11 20.32
C THR A 112 -3.37 -2.31 19.75
N TYR A 113 -3.59 -1.86 18.52
CA TYR A 113 -4.85 -1.86 17.79
C TYR A 113 -4.66 -2.55 16.43
N PRO A 114 -4.79 -3.88 16.36
CA PRO A 114 -4.52 -4.65 15.14
C PRO A 114 -5.54 -4.41 14.02
N ASN A 115 -6.64 -3.70 14.29
CA ASN A 115 -7.56 -3.23 13.25
C ASN A 115 -7.02 -2.02 12.49
N VAL A 116 -5.96 -1.36 12.96
CA VAL A 116 -5.25 -0.31 12.20
C VAL A 116 -4.29 -0.99 11.23
N LEU A 117 -4.62 -0.97 9.94
CA LEU A 117 -3.86 -1.69 8.91
C LEU A 117 -2.83 -0.82 8.20
N ALA A 118 -3.04 0.49 8.19
CA ALA A 118 -2.21 1.41 7.45
C ALA A 118 -2.28 2.83 7.99
N ARG A 119 -1.30 3.61 7.57
CA ARG A 119 -1.19 5.03 7.85
C ARG A 119 -0.46 5.70 6.70
N GLU A 120 -0.92 6.86 6.28
CA GLU A 120 -0.24 7.72 5.32
C GLU A 120 1.05 8.28 5.96
N ALA A 121 0.98 9.45 6.60
CA ALA A 121 2.11 10.14 7.25
C ALA A 121 3.40 10.08 6.41
N ILE A 122 3.25 10.18 5.09
CA ILE A 122 4.31 10.03 4.11
C ILE A 122 3.95 10.89 2.91
N ARG A 123 4.96 11.46 2.25
CA ARG A 123 4.73 12.17 0.99
C ARG A 123 4.55 11.15 -0.14
N GLY A 124 3.34 10.60 -0.24
CA GLY A 124 2.95 9.53 -1.14
C GLY A 124 2.76 9.97 -2.60
N GLN A 125 2.11 9.10 -3.38
CA GLN A 125 1.86 9.32 -4.82
C GLN A 125 0.87 10.45 -5.11
N GLU A 126 -0.02 10.75 -4.16
CA GLU A 126 -0.95 11.88 -4.25
C GLU A 126 -0.23 13.23 -4.42
N ALA A 127 0.93 13.42 -3.76
CA ALA A 127 1.71 14.66 -3.87
C ALA A 127 2.29 14.91 -5.27
N GLY A 128 2.42 13.86 -6.09
CA GLY A 128 3.07 13.92 -7.40
C GLY A 128 4.55 14.27 -7.32
N GLY A 129 5.23 14.20 -8.47
CA GLY A 129 6.63 14.60 -8.60
C GLY A 129 7.61 13.84 -7.69
N ILE A 130 7.24 12.63 -7.25
CA ILE A 130 8.07 11.75 -6.43
C ILE A 130 9.37 11.38 -7.15
N THR A 131 10.43 11.13 -6.38
CA THR A 131 11.76 10.79 -6.91
C THR A 131 12.26 9.49 -6.32
N ALA A 132 13.12 8.79 -7.05
CA ALA A 132 13.81 7.62 -6.52
C ALA A 132 14.70 7.95 -5.31
N ASN A 133 15.25 9.17 -5.24
CA ASN A 133 16.04 9.59 -4.06
C ASN A 133 15.17 9.63 -2.80
N GLN A 134 13.96 10.19 -2.88
CA GLN A 134 13.01 10.18 -1.76
C GLN A 134 12.72 8.74 -1.29
N TYR A 135 12.39 7.85 -2.23
CA TYR A 135 11.99 6.48 -1.92
C TYR A 135 13.16 5.53 -1.60
N THR A 136 14.40 5.95 -1.80
CA THR A 136 15.60 5.25 -1.29
C THR A 136 16.05 5.78 0.08
N ILE A 137 15.39 6.81 0.62
CA ILE A 137 15.57 7.32 1.99
C ILE A 137 14.43 6.87 2.91
N LEU A 138 13.19 6.94 2.41
CA LEU A 138 11.98 6.64 3.18
C LEU A 138 11.99 5.27 3.87
N PRO A 139 12.47 4.17 3.26
CA PRO A 139 12.50 2.85 3.91
C PRO A 139 13.35 2.84 5.19
N PHE A 140 14.39 3.67 5.26
CA PHE A 140 15.31 3.78 6.40
C PHE A 140 14.87 4.81 7.44
N THR A 141 13.79 5.55 7.16
CA THR A 141 13.26 6.59 8.04
C THR A 141 11.78 6.30 8.33
N ARG A 142 10.86 6.85 7.52
CA ARG A 142 9.42 6.68 7.70
C ARG A 142 8.94 5.22 7.61
N GLY A 143 9.50 4.42 6.69
CA GLY A 143 9.14 3.02 6.53
C GLY A 143 9.69 2.11 7.65
N ALA A 144 10.73 2.53 8.34
CA ALA A 144 11.34 1.76 9.43
C ALA A 144 10.50 1.77 10.72
N ILE A 145 9.61 2.75 10.88
CA ILE A 145 8.80 2.94 12.10
C ILE A 145 7.35 2.43 11.97
N GLY A 146 6.95 1.91 10.81
CA GLY A 146 5.64 1.29 10.62
C GLY A 146 5.13 1.35 9.19
N THR A 147 3.93 0.81 8.99
CA THR A 147 3.25 0.74 7.70
C THR A 147 3.11 2.12 7.04
N ALA A 148 3.13 2.16 5.72
CA ALA A 148 2.94 3.36 4.93
C ALA A 148 1.96 3.10 3.79
N ASP A 149 0.81 3.77 3.83
CA ASP A 149 -0.07 3.88 2.68
C ASP A 149 0.50 4.96 1.74
N ILE A 150 1.17 4.51 0.68
CA ILE A 150 1.79 5.38 -0.31
C ILE A 150 0.91 5.61 -1.54
N THR A 151 -0.29 5.00 -1.57
CA THR A 151 -1.23 5.02 -2.71
C THR A 151 -0.58 4.54 -4.01
N GLU A 152 -0.14 3.27 -4.05
CA GLU A 152 0.65 2.72 -5.15
C GLU A 152 0.00 2.93 -6.52
N GLU A 153 0.74 3.52 -7.43
CA GLU A 153 0.35 3.63 -8.84
C GLU A 153 1.17 2.65 -9.67
N LEU A 154 0.61 2.16 -10.77
CA LEU A 154 1.36 1.35 -11.73
C LEU A 154 2.07 2.23 -12.76
N ARG A 155 1.38 3.24 -13.28
CA ARG A 155 1.94 4.19 -14.26
C ARG A 155 2.50 5.41 -13.54
N SER A 156 3.74 5.76 -13.84
CA SER A 156 4.37 6.95 -13.23
C SER A 156 3.75 8.24 -13.77
N LYS A 157 3.32 9.13 -12.87
CA LYS A 157 2.85 10.51 -13.18
C LYS A 157 3.94 11.41 -13.77
N ASP A 158 5.20 11.17 -13.40
CA ASP A 158 6.36 11.92 -13.89
C ASP A 158 7.41 10.91 -14.37
N SER A 159 7.25 10.50 -15.62
CA SER A 159 8.07 9.48 -16.24
C SER A 159 9.55 9.87 -16.26
N ASN A 160 9.90 11.17 -16.25
CA ASN A 160 11.29 11.61 -16.20
C ASN A 160 11.97 11.32 -14.85
N LYS A 161 11.20 11.14 -13.77
CA LYS A 161 11.73 10.89 -12.42
C LYS A 161 11.71 9.42 -12.02
N THR A 162 10.64 8.71 -12.38
CA THR A 162 10.46 7.30 -12.02
C THR A 162 9.87 6.52 -13.19
N THR A 163 10.22 5.25 -13.30
CA THR A 163 9.72 4.33 -14.34
C THR A 163 8.57 3.47 -13.82
N MET A 164 7.89 2.72 -14.70
CA MET A 164 6.94 1.70 -14.23
C MET A 164 7.58 0.54 -13.46
N GLY A 165 8.83 0.17 -13.75
CA GLY A 165 9.58 -0.80 -12.95
C GLY A 165 9.81 -0.31 -11.52
N PHE A 166 10.05 0.98 -11.33
CA PHE A 166 10.07 1.61 -10.02
C PHE A 166 8.71 1.56 -9.33
N GLN A 167 7.64 1.90 -10.06
CA GLN A 167 6.28 1.96 -9.53
C GLN A 167 5.80 0.60 -9.00
N ILE A 168 5.98 -0.48 -9.79
CA ILE A 168 5.57 -1.83 -9.38
C ILE A 168 6.36 -2.37 -8.18
N ALA A 169 7.61 -1.94 -8.02
CA ALA A 169 8.46 -2.31 -6.89
C ALA A 169 7.89 -1.84 -5.54
N LEU A 170 7.24 -0.66 -5.51
CA LEU A 170 6.87 0.02 -4.28
C LEU A 170 5.98 -0.83 -3.35
N SER A 171 5.07 -1.62 -3.91
CA SER A 171 4.14 -2.48 -3.13
C SER A 171 4.87 -3.56 -2.32
N THR A 172 6.07 -3.98 -2.72
CA THR A 172 6.88 -4.91 -1.92
C THR A 172 7.80 -4.15 -0.96
N LEU A 173 8.28 -2.97 -1.37
CA LEU A 173 9.26 -2.20 -0.61
C LEU A 173 8.65 -1.55 0.64
N PHE A 174 7.40 -1.10 0.56
CA PHE A 174 6.68 -0.48 1.68
C PHE A 174 5.67 -1.45 2.26
N GLU A 175 5.64 -1.55 3.59
CA GLU A 175 4.65 -2.36 4.27
C GLU A 175 3.31 -1.64 4.32
N ASN A 176 2.27 -2.29 3.85
CA ASN A 176 0.92 -1.77 3.91
C ASN A 176 -0.06 -2.93 4.13
N GLY A 177 -0.86 -2.87 5.21
CA GLY A 177 -1.87 -3.90 5.48
C GLY A 177 -3.10 -3.80 4.58
N ILE A 178 -3.27 -2.66 3.88
CA ILE A 178 -4.34 -2.41 2.92
C ILE A 178 -3.80 -1.57 1.75
N HIS A 179 -3.27 -2.24 0.73
CA HIS A 179 -2.73 -1.57 -0.46
C HIS A 179 -3.79 -0.72 -1.18
N SER A 180 -3.42 0.52 -1.49
CA SER A 180 -4.29 1.50 -2.14
C SER A 180 -3.84 1.69 -3.59
N LEU A 181 -4.35 0.85 -4.49
CA LEU A 181 -4.03 0.88 -5.92
C LEU A 181 -4.64 2.13 -6.59
N GLY A 182 -3.83 3.18 -6.77
CA GLY A 182 -4.26 4.52 -7.13
C GLY A 182 -4.32 4.84 -8.63
N SER A 183 -3.86 3.94 -9.51
CA SER A 183 -3.99 4.18 -10.96
C SER A 183 -5.43 4.01 -11.45
N ALA A 184 -5.76 4.66 -12.56
CA ALA A 184 -7.02 4.42 -13.26
C ALA A 184 -7.11 2.94 -13.72
N LEU A 185 -8.33 2.40 -13.80
CA LEU A 185 -8.56 0.99 -14.15
C LEU A 185 -7.96 0.62 -15.52
N GLU A 186 -8.01 1.55 -16.47
CA GLU A 186 -7.48 1.38 -17.83
C GLU A 186 -5.97 1.08 -17.80
N VAL A 187 -5.22 1.69 -16.87
CA VAL A 187 -3.78 1.45 -16.72
C VAL A 187 -3.51 -0.02 -16.39
N TYR A 188 -4.33 -0.63 -15.54
CA TYR A 188 -4.18 -2.03 -15.18
C TYR A 188 -4.60 -2.96 -16.31
N TYR A 189 -5.69 -2.65 -17.03
CA TYR A 189 -6.16 -3.49 -18.14
C TYR A 189 -5.26 -3.42 -19.39
N GLU A 190 -4.62 -2.28 -19.63
CA GLU A 190 -3.64 -2.11 -20.72
C GLU A 190 -2.29 -2.77 -20.40
N ASN A 191 -2.02 -3.11 -19.14
CA ASN A 191 -0.74 -3.63 -18.68
C ASN A 191 -0.91 -5.01 -18.02
N ALA A 192 -1.02 -6.04 -18.87
CA ALA A 192 -1.23 -7.42 -18.42
C ALA A 192 -0.13 -7.92 -17.48
N GLU A 193 1.12 -7.50 -17.72
CA GLU A 193 2.27 -7.82 -16.88
C GLU A 193 2.07 -7.27 -15.46
N GLY A 194 1.83 -5.96 -15.31
CA GLY A 194 1.58 -5.34 -14.01
C GLY A 194 0.33 -5.85 -13.32
N PHE A 195 -0.76 -6.08 -14.05
CA PHE A 195 -1.97 -6.70 -13.51
C PHE A 195 -1.70 -8.09 -12.93
N SER A 196 -0.86 -8.90 -13.60
CA SER A 196 -0.53 -10.26 -13.13
C SER A 196 0.24 -10.26 -11.81
N TYR A 197 1.06 -9.24 -11.56
CA TYR A 197 1.80 -9.09 -10.30
C TYR A 197 0.86 -8.78 -9.13
N TYR A 198 -0.09 -7.87 -9.33
CA TYR A 198 -1.07 -7.50 -8.30
C TYR A 198 -2.14 -8.58 -8.07
N LYS A 199 -2.34 -9.49 -9.04
CA LYS A 199 -3.28 -10.59 -8.88
C LYS A 199 -2.84 -11.53 -7.74
N ASN A 200 -3.67 -11.60 -6.70
CA ASN A 200 -3.39 -12.33 -5.46
C ASN A 200 -2.12 -11.83 -4.74
N PHE A 201 -1.84 -10.54 -4.83
CA PHE A 201 -0.80 -9.91 -4.01
C PHE A 201 -1.19 -9.99 -2.52
N PRO A 202 -0.26 -10.34 -1.61
CA PRO A 202 -0.58 -10.51 -0.20
C PRO A 202 -0.81 -9.16 0.49
N GLY A 203 -1.76 -9.12 1.44
CA GLY A 203 -1.91 -8.00 2.39
C GLY A 203 -1.15 -8.20 3.71
N ARG A 204 -0.35 -9.28 3.83
CA ARG A 204 0.43 -9.59 5.04
C ARG A 204 1.73 -10.31 4.72
N TRP A 205 2.72 -10.10 5.56
CA TRP A 205 4.05 -10.67 5.44
C TRP A 205 4.42 -11.45 6.71
N ASP A 206 5.01 -12.62 6.53
CA ASP A 206 5.49 -13.46 7.64
C ASP A 206 6.95 -13.13 7.99
N GLU A 207 7.75 -12.75 6.99
CA GLU A 207 9.16 -12.40 7.15
C GLU A 207 9.56 -11.24 6.22
N MET A 208 10.58 -10.49 6.64
CA MET A 208 11.25 -9.46 5.86
C MET A 208 12.76 -9.70 5.88
N LYS A 209 13.42 -9.52 4.73
CA LYS A 209 14.88 -9.56 4.58
C LYS A 209 15.34 -8.36 3.77
N LEU A 210 16.17 -7.50 4.37
CA LEU A 210 16.96 -6.53 3.61
C LEU A 210 18.00 -7.30 2.81
N ILE A 211 17.96 -7.18 1.47
CA ILE A 211 18.94 -7.82 0.60
C ILE A 211 20.22 -6.98 0.63
N ASP A 212 20.11 -5.72 0.22
CA ASP A 212 21.14 -4.69 0.31
C ASP A 212 20.52 -3.30 0.06
N GLY A 213 21.32 -2.25 0.23
CA GLY A 213 20.89 -0.90 -0.03
C GLY A 213 21.90 0.13 0.45
N GLU A 214 21.82 1.33 -0.12
CA GLU A 214 22.53 2.51 0.35
C GLU A 214 21.56 3.68 0.35
N VAL A 215 21.42 4.31 1.52
CA VAL A 215 20.45 5.39 1.77
C VAL A 215 20.61 6.49 0.72
N GLY A 216 19.49 6.82 0.05
CA GLY A 216 19.46 7.86 -0.98
C GLY A 216 20.06 7.46 -2.34
N LYS A 217 20.51 6.21 -2.50
CA LYS A 217 21.01 5.68 -3.78
C LYS A 217 20.20 4.51 -4.29
N TYR A 218 20.03 3.45 -3.50
CA TYR A 218 19.32 2.25 -3.92
C TYR A 218 18.85 1.40 -2.74
N TYR A 219 17.89 0.52 -2.98
CA TYR A 219 17.29 -0.31 -1.95
C TYR A 219 16.73 -1.60 -2.56
N ASN A 220 17.08 -2.76 -1.99
CA ASN A 220 16.53 -4.06 -2.34
C ASN A 220 16.00 -4.78 -1.08
N LEU A 221 14.75 -5.25 -1.16
CA LEU A 221 14.07 -5.92 -0.05
C LEU A 221 13.37 -7.18 -0.55
N ALA A 222 13.34 -8.21 0.29
CA ALA A 222 12.46 -9.36 0.13
C ALA A 222 11.48 -9.48 1.30
N ARG A 223 10.26 -9.94 1.00
CA ARG A 223 9.23 -10.27 1.97
C ARG A 223 8.64 -11.65 1.66
N LYS A 224 8.35 -12.41 2.72
CA LYS A 224 7.75 -13.74 2.61
C LYS A 224 6.27 -13.69 2.96
N THR A 225 5.47 -14.44 2.24
CA THR A 225 4.09 -14.76 2.63
C THR A 225 3.86 -16.23 2.35
N ARG A 226 3.51 -16.99 3.39
CA ARG A 226 3.39 -18.45 3.35
C ARG A 226 4.65 -19.08 2.75
N ASP A 227 4.53 -19.66 1.57
CA ASP A 227 5.56 -20.36 0.82
C ASP A 227 6.21 -19.50 -0.29
N ARG A 228 5.71 -18.29 -0.52
CA ARG A 228 6.17 -17.39 -1.59
C ARG A 228 7.04 -16.27 -1.05
N TRP A 229 8.00 -15.86 -1.87
CA TRP A 229 8.77 -14.65 -1.63
C TRP A 229 8.47 -13.60 -2.69
N TYR A 230 8.45 -12.35 -2.27
CA TYR A 230 8.37 -11.17 -3.12
C TYR A 230 9.62 -10.36 -2.88
N ALA A 231 10.41 -10.09 -3.91
CA ALA A 231 11.56 -9.19 -3.82
C ALA A 231 11.34 -7.99 -4.73
N ALA A 232 11.91 -6.86 -4.37
CA ALA A 232 11.86 -5.67 -5.20
C ALA A 232 13.09 -4.82 -4.98
N GLY A 233 13.38 -3.98 -5.97
CA GLY A 233 14.50 -3.06 -5.90
C GLY A 233 14.24 -1.77 -6.65
N ILE A 234 14.81 -0.68 -6.15
CA ILE A 234 14.78 0.65 -6.78
C ILE A 234 16.15 1.32 -6.70
N SER A 235 16.43 2.23 -7.63
CA SER A 235 17.67 3.02 -7.63
C SER A 235 17.47 4.42 -8.19
N VAL A 236 18.29 5.35 -7.69
CA VAL A 236 18.43 6.70 -8.25
C VAL A 236 19.13 6.64 -9.60
N ASP A 237 20.27 5.97 -9.66
CA ASP A 237 21.08 5.83 -10.87
C ASP A 237 20.79 4.52 -11.59
N ALA A 238 21.02 4.51 -12.91
CA ALA A 238 20.97 3.28 -13.70
C ALA A 238 22.06 2.31 -13.23
N ARG A 239 21.70 1.05 -13.03
CA ARG A 239 22.64 0.05 -12.51
C ARG A 239 22.19 -1.38 -12.76
N ASP A 240 23.16 -2.27 -12.63
CA ASP A 240 22.93 -3.70 -12.49
C ASP A 240 22.76 -4.05 -11.01
N MET A 241 21.60 -4.63 -10.68
CA MET A 241 21.30 -5.14 -9.35
C MET A 241 21.73 -6.59 -9.29
N LYS A 242 22.88 -6.83 -8.64
CA LYS A 242 23.52 -8.15 -8.53
C LYS A 242 23.46 -8.66 -7.10
N TRP A 243 22.73 -9.73 -6.89
CA TRP A 243 22.55 -10.33 -5.56
C TRP A 243 22.12 -11.78 -5.67
N LYS A 244 22.21 -12.50 -4.54
CA LYS A 244 21.73 -13.89 -4.41
C LYS A 244 20.51 -13.92 -3.50
N PRO A 245 19.45 -14.67 -3.82
CA PRO A 245 18.24 -14.75 -3.02
C PRO A 245 18.47 -15.70 -1.82
N THR A 246 19.45 -15.38 -0.98
CA THR A 246 19.89 -16.21 0.17
C THR A 246 18.80 -16.44 1.22
N PHE A 247 17.68 -15.72 1.11
CA PHE A 247 16.48 -15.88 1.91
C PHE A 247 15.57 -17.03 1.47
N LEU A 248 15.78 -17.60 0.27
CA LEU A 248 15.01 -18.76 -0.18
C LEU A 248 15.38 -20.01 0.63
N ASP A 249 14.41 -20.90 0.79
CA ASP A 249 14.62 -22.17 1.49
C ASP A 249 15.69 -23.00 0.75
N ALA A 250 16.71 -23.48 1.45
CA ALA A 250 17.91 -24.08 0.83
C ALA A 250 17.65 -25.36 0.02
N ASP A 251 16.65 -26.15 0.40
CA ASP A 251 16.30 -27.44 -0.23
C ASP A 251 15.17 -27.31 -1.24
N LYS A 252 14.89 -26.09 -1.74
CA LYS A 252 13.82 -25.82 -2.70
C LYS A 252 14.33 -25.10 -3.92
N GLU A 253 13.68 -25.41 -5.04
CA GLU A 253 13.76 -24.65 -6.27
C GLU A 253 12.53 -23.75 -6.40
N TYR A 254 12.73 -22.58 -7.00
CA TYR A 254 11.69 -21.59 -7.21
C TYR A 254 11.65 -21.17 -8.67
N THR A 255 10.44 -20.88 -9.14
CA THR A 255 10.24 -20.07 -10.35
C THR A 255 10.23 -18.61 -9.95
N ALA A 256 11.16 -17.82 -10.50
CA ALA A 256 11.18 -16.37 -10.37
C ALA A 256 10.47 -15.71 -11.56
N THR A 257 9.37 -15.01 -11.28
CA THR A 257 8.71 -14.13 -12.24
C THR A 257 9.14 -12.70 -11.96
N ILE A 258 9.94 -12.14 -12.86
CA ILE A 258 10.58 -10.82 -12.76
C ILE A 258 9.78 -9.82 -13.60
N TYR A 259 9.46 -8.68 -13.00
CA TYR A 259 8.77 -7.55 -13.62
C TYR A 259 9.69 -6.33 -13.60
N LYS A 260 9.98 -5.79 -14.76
CA LYS A 260 10.86 -4.62 -14.93
C LYS A 260 10.50 -3.85 -16.20
N GLU A 261 11.13 -2.71 -16.43
CA GLU A 261 10.94 -1.93 -17.65
C GLU A 261 11.35 -2.71 -18.90
N ARG A 262 10.61 -2.54 -19.99
CA ARG A 262 10.93 -3.16 -21.29
C ARG A 262 11.98 -2.31 -22.00
N GLY A 263 13.21 -2.80 -22.05
CA GLY A 263 14.32 -2.07 -22.65
C GLY A 263 14.52 -0.70 -21.97
N ASN A 264 14.46 0.38 -22.76
CA ASN A 264 14.60 1.76 -22.27
C ASN A 264 13.27 2.52 -22.18
N ASP A 265 12.14 1.82 -22.30
CA ASP A 265 10.83 2.44 -22.18
C ASP A 265 10.40 2.51 -20.71
N ARG A 266 10.45 3.72 -20.17
CA ARG A 266 10.14 4.07 -18.79
C ARG A 266 8.66 3.87 -18.44
N GLN A 267 7.82 3.69 -19.47
CA GLN A 267 6.37 3.56 -19.38
C GLN A 267 5.91 2.23 -20.01
N SER A 268 6.70 1.18 -19.89
CA SER A 268 6.23 -0.19 -20.11
C SER A 268 6.82 -1.15 -19.08
N LEU A 269 6.24 -2.35 -19.05
CA LEU A 269 6.74 -3.47 -18.28
C LEU A 269 6.95 -4.66 -19.22
N GLU A 270 7.91 -5.50 -18.84
CA GLU A 270 8.04 -6.85 -19.33
C GLU A 270 8.01 -7.84 -18.15
N MET A 271 7.56 -9.05 -18.43
CA MET A 271 7.53 -10.16 -17.48
C MET A 271 8.48 -11.25 -17.99
N ILE A 272 9.49 -11.57 -17.19
CA ILE A 272 10.49 -12.60 -17.49
C ILE A 272 10.34 -13.72 -16.47
N THR A 273 10.29 -14.97 -16.92
CA THR A 273 10.24 -16.14 -16.03
C THR A 273 11.55 -16.89 -16.10
N GLN A 274 12.10 -17.21 -14.93
CA GLN A 274 13.28 -18.05 -14.77
C GLN A 274 12.95 -19.20 -13.81
N GLU A 275 13.30 -20.42 -14.19
CA GLU A 275 13.05 -21.63 -13.41
C GLU A 275 14.31 -22.07 -12.65
N ASN A 276 14.14 -22.98 -11.68
CA ASN A 276 15.22 -23.64 -10.94
C ASN A 276 16.11 -22.64 -10.18
N ILE A 277 15.49 -21.57 -9.67
CA ILE A 277 16.17 -20.58 -8.84
C ILE A 277 16.33 -21.13 -7.43
N THR A 278 17.57 -21.11 -6.93
CA THR A 278 17.92 -21.52 -5.58
C THR A 278 18.50 -20.35 -4.79
N SER A 279 18.72 -20.52 -3.49
CA SER A 279 19.41 -19.54 -2.65
C SER A 279 20.84 -19.21 -3.10
N SER A 280 21.43 -20.05 -3.96
CA SER A 280 22.78 -19.89 -4.50
C SER A 280 22.85 -19.17 -5.85
N THR A 281 21.72 -19.05 -6.55
CA THR A 281 21.62 -18.45 -7.89
C THR A 281 21.98 -16.97 -7.84
N GLU A 282 22.85 -16.52 -8.74
CA GLU A 282 23.15 -15.11 -8.90
C GLU A 282 22.13 -14.46 -9.85
N LEU A 283 21.37 -13.49 -9.32
CA LEU A 283 20.47 -12.67 -10.12
C LEU A 283 21.19 -11.39 -10.52
N ASN A 284 21.02 -10.99 -11.77
CA ASN A 284 21.54 -9.74 -12.31
C ASN A 284 20.43 -9.02 -13.09
N ILE A 285 19.91 -7.95 -12.52
CA ILE A 285 18.77 -7.21 -13.07
C ILE A 285 19.23 -5.79 -13.38
N HIS A 286 19.35 -5.47 -14.66
CA HIS A 286 19.60 -4.12 -15.11
C HIS A 286 18.35 -3.25 -14.88
N ILE A 287 18.51 -2.07 -14.29
CA ILE A 287 17.45 -1.06 -14.15
C ILE A 287 17.92 0.31 -14.60
N MET A 288 16.96 1.11 -15.07
CA MET A 288 17.18 2.49 -15.50
C MET A 288 17.41 3.43 -14.31
N ASN A 289 17.80 4.68 -14.59
CA ASN A 289 17.81 5.74 -13.59
C ASN A 289 16.38 6.06 -13.13
N GLY A 290 16.18 6.21 -11.82
CA GLY A 290 14.84 6.24 -11.23
C GLY A 290 14.03 4.97 -11.50
N GLY A 291 14.72 3.86 -11.79
CA GLY A 291 14.14 2.59 -12.19
C GLY A 291 13.95 1.62 -11.03
N GLY A 292 13.38 0.47 -11.35
CA GLY A 292 13.19 -0.60 -10.37
C GLY A 292 12.68 -1.89 -10.98
N TYR A 293 12.46 -2.87 -10.12
CA TYR A 293 11.92 -4.16 -10.51
C TYR A 293 11.18 -4.80 -9.33
N ALA A 294 10.31 -5.75 -9.65
CA ALA A 294 9.69 -6.65 -8.69
C ALA A 294 9.88 -8.11 -9.13
N ILE A 295 9.92 -9.03 -8.18
CA ILE A 295 10.07 -10.47 -8.41
C ILE A 295 9.11 -11.20 -7.52
N LYS A 296 8.41 -12.18 -8.08
CA LYS A 296 7.68 -13.21 -7.33
C LYS A 296 8.41 -14.53 -7.45
N PHE A 297 8.87 -15.08 -6.33
CA PHE A 297 9.40 -16.42 -6.24
C PHE A 297 8.29 -17.36 -5.77
N THR A 298 7.96 -18.33 -6.60
CA THR A 298 6.98 -19.38 -6.28
C THR A 298 7.72 -20.71 -6.19
N PRO A 299 7.60 -21.48 -5.09
CA PRO A 299 8.21 -22.80 -5.00
C PRO A 299 7.77 -23.68 -6.16
N GLN A 300 8.71 -24.45 -6.70
CA GLN A 300 8.41 -25.57 -7.57
C GLN A 300 8.01 -26.77 -6.69
N ASN A 301 7.10 -27.61 -7.19
CA ASN A 301 6.65 -28.82 -6.49
C ASN A 301 7.68 -29.95 -6.60
#